data_AF-A0AA91PUZ5-F1
#
_entry.id   AF-A0AA91PUZ5-F1
#
_cell.length_a   1.000
_cell.length_b   1.000
_cell.length_c   1.000
_cell.angle_alpha   90.00
_cell.angle_beta   90.00
_cell.angle_gamma   90.00
#
_symmetry.space_group_name_H-M   'P 1'
#
loop_
_entity.id
_entity.type
_entity.pdbx_description
1 polymer ?
#
loop_
_entity_poly.entity_id
_entity_poly.type
_entity_poly.pdbx_seq_one_letter_code
_entity_poly.pdbx_strand_id
1 'polypeptide(L)'
;MDQENDQSEFSEALGFPEEKSNVESKGAEPDQEVDEKTEQNDANTNQSDSEPETTAPEAEEKKESEGKSDNESFLSTSSTQIPSRTFIASSLQADLSGKPPVTNLASSLIEARQTESSSRFQAKNESQQSAINSGSDSVKKTFQNIKSTIGHMSPELLGTEPIDWDFWSRVAENYDAVVQEDPELLLQMVARGIPKEFRGIIWQLVAKSKNLQLEELYLQMKNEASVHEKAIKRDLTRTSFFTNVDAVKKADELFNVIKAYSLFDPDVGYTQGMVFIAVPLVMNMSEAECFSLLVTLMKDYGLRDLFCPEMQGLHLLLHQFDRVLESQSPALFNHLIRQGVKSSMYASQWFLTFFSYKFPLDVVLRIFDMVITQGIEVILQLAINLMLQNEENLLLLKFDHLLEFLKLNLFNVYVSDDFVESPEKETRRFSLLGRKQQGNPKNYYKLDAFVTDALSVKIIPADLTRYKQEFESLCEKDAARLHDIERLKVENGSLRHEIKEVESQYYKLSQSHIKVVQQLVDIKMRLPDMRNDVEETRSTVNELQTDIKALEEKLKSNPQGLSEDTETRIQELLAENAKETERFSNLEEKMSQLTIENNKLTAELKQSHGQKWFW
;
A
#
# COMPACT_ATOMS: atom_id res chain seq x y z
N MET A 1 5.38 -34.09 33.50
CA MET A 1 6.60 -34.60 34.10
C MET A 1 7.43 -35.20 32.99
N ASP A 2 8.61 -34.74 32.60
CA ASP A 2 9.44 -33.59 32.92
C ASP A 2 10.53 -33.58 31.84
N GLN A 3 10.87 -32.37 31.37
CA GLN A 3 12.22 -31.80 31.19
C GLN A 3 13.35 -32.65 30.58
N GLU A 4 13.97 -32.13 29.49
CA GLU A 4 15.35 -31.57 29.44
C GLU A 4 16.44 -32.68 29.32
N ASN A 5 17.56 -32.59 28.59
CA ASN A 5 18.32 -31.53 27.93
C ASN A 5 19.33 -32.18 26.95
N ASP A 6 20.16 -31.33 26.32
CA ASP A 6 21.45 -31.55 25.63
C ASP A 6 21.40 -31.62 24.09
N GLN A 7 21.83 -30.53 23.41
CA GLN A 7 23.21 -30.21 22.95
C GLN A 7 23.70 -31.23 21.90
N SER A 8 24.30 -30.91 20.76
CA SER A 8 24.80 -29.72 20.07
C SER A 8 25.24 -30.19 18.66
N GLU A 9 25.55 -29.24 17.76
CA GLU A 9 26.23 -29.43 16.45
C GLU A 9 25.40 -29.97 15.27
N PHE A 10 25.17 -29.11 14.26
CA PHE A 10 25.47 -29.47 12.86
C PHE A 10 25.70 -28.22 12.02
N SER A 11 26.67 -28.33 11.14
CA SER A 11 27.36 -27.32 10.35
C SER A 11 26.63 -26.91 9.06
N GLU A 12 26.81 -25.62 8.69
CA GLU A 12 27.35 -25.17 7.39
C GLU A 12 26.67 -25.63 6.08
N ALA A 13 26.06 -24.69 5.34
CA ALA A 13 26.30 -24.45 3.90
C ALA A 13 25.27 -23.45 3.33
N LEU A 14 25.76 -22.36 2.71
CA LEU A 14 25.44 -21.92 1.33
C LEU A 14 25.94 -20.48 1.12
N GLY A 15 27.06 -20.37 0.41
CA GLY A 15 27.66 -19.11 -0.03
C GLY A 15 27.13 -18.65 -1.39
N PHE A 16 27.17 -17.33 -1.60
CA PHE A 16 27.07 -16.68 -2.90
C PHE A 16 28.44 -16.05 -3.25
N PRO A 17 28.88 -16.05 -4.52
CA PRO A 17 30.24 -15.66 -4.86
C PRO A 17 30.38 -14.14 -5.09
N GLU A 18 31.51 -13.60 -4.61
CA GLU A 18 32.15 -12.37 -5.10
C GLU A 18 33.19 -12.75 -6.17
N GLU A 19 33.28 -11.97 -7.25
CA GLU A 19 34.51 -11.85 -8.04
C GLU A 19 34.86 -10.36 -8.25
N LYS A 20 36.09 -10.01 -7.87
CA LYS A 20 36.81 -8.78 -8.24
C LYS A 20 38.00 -9.19 -9.11
N SER A 21 38.27 -8.47 -10.20
CA SER A 21 39.48 -7.63 -10.46
C SER A 21 39.90 -7.82 -11.93
N ASN A 22 40.66 -7.00 -12.67
CA ASN A 22 41.01 -5.57 -12.75
C ASN A 22 41.99 -5.46 -13.96
N VAL A 23 41.90 -4.43 -14.84
CA VAL A 23 42.96 -3.84 -15.75
C VAL A 23 43.51 -4.76 -16.90
N GLU A 24 43.85 -4.39 -18.16
CA GLU A 24 44.54 -3.22 -18.74
C GLU A 24 44.50 -3.18 -20.31
N SER A 25 44.19 -2.01 -20.88
CA SER A 25 44.69 -1.29 -22.10
C SER A 25 44.96 -1.87 -23.53
N LYS A 26 44.76 -0.93 -24.50
CA LYS A 26 45.17 -0.81 -25.93
C LYS A 26 44.27 -1.51 -26.97
N GLY A 27 43.87 -0.93 -28.11
CA GLY A 27 44.11 0.33 -28.82
C GLY A 27 43.79 0.13 -30.32
N ALA A 28 43.44 1.22 -31.03
CA ALA A 28 43.40 1.39 -32.50
C ALA A 28 42.11 1.05 -33.31
N GLU A 29 41.42 2.12 -33.73
CA GLU A 29 40.81 2.35 -35.07
C GLU A 29 41.90 2.36 -36.18
N PRO A 30 41.62 2.25 -37.52
CA PRO A 30 40.58 3.04 -38.23
C PRO A 30 39.93 2.44 -39.52
N ASP A 31 39.02 3.24 -40.10
CA ASP A 31 38.64 3.42 -41.54
C ASP A 31 38.01 2.25 -42.33
N GLN A 32 36.77 2.33 -42.89
CA GLN A 32 36.13 3.12 -43.97
C GLN A 32 35.78 2.21 -45.19
N GLU A 33 34.83 2.66 -46.02
CA GLU A 33 34.26 2.07 -47.28
C GLU A 33 33.10 1.07 -47.05
N VAL A 34 31.81 1.42 -47.27
CA VAL A 34 31.09 1.87 -48.48
C VAL A 34 31.24 0.89 -49.65
N ASP A 35 30.18 0.11 -49.93
CA ASP A 35 29.63 0.05 -51.29
C ASP A 35 28.23 -0.59 -51.36
N GLU A 36 27.39 0.06 -52.16
CA GLU A 36 26.06 -0.36 -52.62
C GLU A 36 26.15 -1.51 -53.63
N LYS A 37 25.08 -2.34 -53.70
CA LYS A 37 24.30 -2.67 -54.93
C LYS A 37 23.30 -3.80 -54.62
N THR A 38 21.99 -3.60 -54.79
CA THR A 38 21.18 -3.67 -56.03
C THR A 38 20.94 -5.10 -56.52
N GLU A 39 19.65 -5.52 -56.53
CA GLU A 39 18.91 -6.21 -57.62
C GLU A 39 17.65 -6.91 -57.02
N GLN A 40 16.44 -6.42 -57.33
CA GLN A 40 15.58 -6.78 -58.48
C GLN A 40 14.79 -8.09 -58.25
N ASN A 41 13.46 -7.99 -58.09
CA ASN A 41 12.41 -8.33 -59.10
C ASN A 41 12.11 -9.84 -59.15
N ASP A 42 10.89 -10.37 -59.33
CA ASP A 42 9.59 -9.88 -59.77
C ASP A 42 8.53 -10.98 -59.48
N ALA A 43 7.24 -10.58 -59.50
CA ALA A 43 6.08 -11.37 -59.96
C ALA A 43 5.62 -12.59 -59.11
N ASN A 44 4.34 -12.91 -58.88
CA ASN A 44 2.99 -12.43 -59.21
C ASN A 44 2.07 -13.39 -58.39
N THR A 45 0.93 -13.04 -57.81
CA THR A 45 -0.40 -13.10 -58.46
C THR A 45 -1.49 -12.85 -57.39
N ASN A 46 -2.30 -11.81 -57.60
CA ASN A 46 -3.77 -11.65 -57.41
C ASN A 46 -4.52 -12.50 -56.35
N GLN A 47 -5.53 -12.00 -55.61
CA GLN A 47 -6.56 -11.03 -56.00
C GLN A 47 -7.41 -10.56 -54.79
N SER A 48 -7.57 -9.23 -54.68
CA SER A 48 -8.79 -8.40 -54.45
C SER A 48 -9.72 -8.59 -53.25
N ASP A 49 -10.48 -7.59 -52.82
CA ASP A 49 -10.35 -6.13 -52.60
C ASP A 49 -11.74 -5.64 -52.12
N SER A 50 -11.72 -4.45 -51.52
CA SER A 50 -12.72 -3.77 -50.68
C SER A 50 -13.88 -3.02 -51.39
N GLU A 51 -14.94 -2.72 -50.59
CA GLU A 51 -15.81 -1.50 -50.59
C GLU A 51 -16.86 -1.29 -51.72
N PRO A 52 -17.86 -0.34 -51.67
CA PRO A 52 -17.94 0.94 -50.90
C PRO A 52 -19.35 1.43 -50.41
N GLU A 53 -19.37 2.69 -49.94
CA GLU A 53 -20.43 3.59 -49.44
C GLU A 53 -21.55 4.03 -50.43
N THR A 54 -22.71 4.48 -49.90
CA THR A 54 -23.29 5.87 -49.96
C THR A 54 -24.83 5.96 -50.07
N THR A 55 -25.35 7.07 -49.53
CA THR A 55 -26.60 7.84 -49.84
C THR A 55 -27.87 7.71 -48.98
N ALA A 56 -28.33 8.89 -48.52
CA ALA A 56 -29.63 9.24 -47.90
C ALA A 56 -30.73 9.48 -48.96
N PRO A 57 -32.02 9.68 -48.59
CA PRO A 57 -32.52 11.04 -48.28
C PRO A 57 -33.73 11.17 -47.29
N GLU A 58 -33.98 12.42 -46.83
CA GLU A 58 -35.23 13.23 -46.59
C GLU A 58 -36.63 12.54 -46.46
N ALA A 59 -37.69 13.04 -45.78
CA ALA A 59 -38.04 14.20 -44.93
C ALA A 59 -39.49 14.02 -44.34
N GLU A 60 -39.91 14.94 -43.44
CA GLU A 60 -41.30 15.36 -43.10
C GLU A 60 -42.28 14.39 -42.38
N GLU A 61 -43.38 14.81 -41.74
CA GLU A 61 -43.70 15.84 -40.74
C GLU A 61 -45.08 15.41 -40.14
N LYS A 62 -45.33 15.70 -38.86
CA LYS A 62 -46.65 15.97 -38.19
C LYS A 62 -47.77 14.92 -37.99
N LYS A 63 -48.18 14.88 -36.70
CA LYS A 63 -49.55 15.04 -36.12
C LYS A 63 -50.50 13.85 -35.86
N GLU A 64 -50.78 13.72 -34.55
CA GLU A 64 -52.08 13.64 -33.84
C GLU A 64 -53.12 12.51 -34.06
N SER A 65 -53.50 11.95 -32.90
CA SER A 65 -54.87 11.63 -32.42
C SER A 65 -55.38 10.18 -32.38
N GLU A 66 -55.53 9.71 -31.13
CA GLU A 66 -56.66 9.01 -30.48
C GLU A 66 -57.49 7.91 -31.17
N GLY A 67 -57.68 6.79 -30.44
CA GLY A 67 -58.84 5.90 -30.65
C GLY A 67 -58.78 4.49 -30.03
N LYS A 68 -59.21 4.39 -28.76
CA LYS A 68 -59.72 3.24 -27.95
C LYS A 68 -59.99 1.86 -28.60
N SER A 69 -59.64 0.76 -27.89
CA SER A 69 -60.61 -0.14 -27.19
C SER A 69 -59.97 -1.36 -26.48
N ASP A 70 -60.14 -1.41 -25.16
CA ASP A 70 -60.44 -2.51 -24.22
C ASP A 70 -60.20 -4.01 -24.59
N ASN A 71 -59.46 -4.76 -23.77
CA ASN A 71 -60.01 -5.67 -22.74
C ASN A 71 -58.93 -6.46 -21.94
N GLU A 72 -59.09 -6.45 -20.61
CA GLU A 72 -58.85 -7.46 -19.53
C GLU A 72 -57.68 -8.49 -19.69
N SER A 73 -56.82 -8.80 -18.70
CA SER A 73 -57.11 -9.20 -17.31
C SER A 73 -55.80 -9.46 -16.48
N PHE A 74 -55.85 -9.09 -15.19
CA PHE A 74 -55.23 -9.73 -13.99
C PHE A 74 -53.75 -9.50 -13.56
N LEU A 75 -53.64 -8.71 -12.46
CA LEU A 75 -52.73 -8.69 -11.27
C LEU A 75 -51.21 -8.98 -11.41
N SER A 76 -50.26 -8.35 -10.71
CA SER A 76 -50.04 -7.03 -10.08
C SER A 76 -48.77 -7.17 -9.21
N THR A 77 -47.69 -6.40 -9.47
CA THR A 77 -46.66 -6.04 -8.48
C THR A 77 -45.87 -4.80 -8.94
N SER A 78 -46.26 -3.66 -8.37
CA SER A 78 -45.46 -2.47 -8.00
C SER A 78 -44.15 -2.14 -8.75
N SER A 79 -44.27 -1.16 -9.67
CA SER A 79 -43.21 -0.21 -10.06
C SER A 79 -43.75 1.20 -9.87
N THR A 80 -43.08 2.01 -9.04
CA THR A 80 -43.38 3.43 -8.78
C THR A 80 -42.14 3.97 -8.04
N GLN A 81 -41.45 5.07 -8.34
CA GLN A 81 -41.61 6.19 -9.29
C GLN A 81 -40.24 6.91 -9.37
N ILE A 82 -39.92 7.47 -10.53
CA ILE A 82 -38.81 8.43 -10.71
C ILE A 82 -39.25 9.78 -10.13
N PRO A 83 -38.52 10.41 -9.19
CA PRO A 83 -38.96 11.66 -8.58
C PRO A 83 -38.69 12.87 -9.48
N SER A 84 -39.67 13.77 -9.52
CA SER A 84 -39.67 15.02 -10.30
C SER A 84 -38.71 16.07 -9.72
N ARG A 85 -38.20 16.95 -10.60
CA ARG A 85 -37.23 18.04 -10.36
C ARG A 85 -37.57 19.07 -9.25
N THR A 86 -38.69 18.93 -8.55
CA THR A 86 -39.12 19.81 -7.46
C THR A 86 -38.67 19.31 -6.08
N PHE A 87 -38.25 18.05 -5.96
CA PHE A 87 -37.76 17.46 -4.70
C PHE A 87 -36.29 17.80 -4.35
N ILE A 88 -35.52 18.33 -5.31
CA ILE A 88 -34.12 18.73 -5.07
C ILE A 88 -34.05 20.07 -4.30
N ALA A 89 -35.08 20.91 -4.36
CA ALA A 89 -35.07 22.21 -3.69
C ALA A 89 -35.45 22.13 -2.19
N SER A 90 -36.26 21.16 -1.78
CA SER A 90 -36.76 21.03 -0.40
C SER A 90 -35.84 20.20 0.51
N SER A 91 -34.96 19.36 -0.06
CA SER A 91 -33.97 18.60 0.72
C SER A 91 -32.67 19.37 1.00
N LEU A 92 -32.51 20.57 0.43
CA LEU A 92 -31.38 21.48 0.67
C LEU A 92 -31.63 22.48 1.83
N GLN A 93 -32.82 22.46 2.44
CA GLN A 93 -33.21 23.41 3.51
C GLN A 93 -33.45 22.78 4.89
N ALA A 94 -33.32 21.46 5.04
CA ALA A 94 -33.66 20.76 6.29
C ALA A 94 -32.45 20.31 7.15
N ASP A 95 -31.21 20.58 6.76
CA ASP A 95 -29.99 20.20 7.51
C ASP A 95 -29.20 21.40 8.09
N LEU A 96 -29.86 22.56 8.24
CA LEU A 96 -29.30 23.77 8.86
C LEU A 96 -29.89 24.03 10.25
N SER A 97 -29.85 23.04 11.14
CA SER A 97 -30.06 23.31 12.57
C SER A 97 -29.32 22.28 13.45
N GLY A 98 -28.03 22.53 13.66
CA GLY A 98 -27.23 21.69 14.54
C GLY A 98 -25.73 21.73 14.29
N LYS A 99 -25.14 22.91 14.08
CA LYS A 99 -23.69 23.09 14.17
C LYS A 99 -23.40 24.21 15.18
N PRO A 100 -22.40 24.06 16.06
CA PRO A 100 -21.93 25.16 16.90
C PRO A 100 -21.45 26.32 15.98
N PRO A 101 -21.49 27.56 16.47
CA PRO A 101 -21.37 28.72 15.62
C PRO A 101 -20.00 28.75 14.95
N VAL A 102 -19.99 28.87 13.62
CA VAL A 102 -18.79 29.17 12.83
C VAL A 102 -18.45 30.64 13.10
N THR A 103 -17.76 30.89 14.21
CA THR A 103 -17.18 32.19 14.54
C THR A 103 -15.72 32.21 14.09
N ASN A 104 -15.38 33.23 13.29
CA ASN A 104 -14.05 33.63 12.82
C ASN A 104 -13.35 32.67 11.85
N LEU A 105 -13.56 32.89 10.55
CA LEU A 105 -12.66 32.38 9.51
C LEU A 105 -11.36 33.18 9.62
N ALA A 106 -10.32 32.60 10.23
CA ALA A 106 -9.00 33.21 10.28
C ALA A 106 -8.51 33.53 8.85
N SER A 107 -8.21 34.80 8.59
CA SER A 107 -7.76 35.29 7.29
C SER A 107 -6.30 34.93 7.00
N SER A 108 -5.52 34.65 8.05
CA SER A 108 -4.10 34.33 8.00
C SER A 108 -3.78 33.00 8.70
N LEU A 109 -2.76 32.27 8.22
CA LEU A 109 -2.28 31.01 8.84
C LEU A 109 -1.91 31.21 10.31
N ILE A 110 -1.32 32.35 10.67
CA ILE A 110 -0.94 32.66 12.06
C ILE A 110 -2.16 32.75 12.98
N GLU A 111 -3.22 33.44 12.55
CA GLU A 111 -4.45 33.60 13.35
C GLU A 111 -5.15 32.24 13.56
N ALA A 112 -5.21 31.44 12.49
CA ALA A 112 -5.76 30.09 12.55
C ALA A 112 -4.98 29.24 13.56
N ARG A 113 -3.65 29.31 13.48
CA ARG A 113 -2.75 28.57 14.37
C ARG A 113 -2.85 29.04 15.81
N GLN A 114 -2.92 30.35 16.05
CA GLN A 114 -3.08 30.90 17.39
C GLN A 114 -4.38 30.41 18.04
N THR A 115 -5.48 30.44 17.28
CA THR A 115 -6.79 29.98 17.76
C THR A 115 -6.71 28.50 18.14
N GLU A 116 -6.12 27.66 17.28
CA GLU A 116 -5.94 26.24 17.53
C GLU A 116 -5.04 25.97 18.75
N SER A 117 -3.89 26.63 18.83
CA SER A 117 -2.95 26.52 19.96
C SER A 117 -3.60 26.93 21.28
N SER A 118 -4.41 28.00 21.26
CA SER A 118 -5.14 28.48 22.44
C SER A 118 -6.23 27.49 22.87
N SER A 119 -7.00 26.94 21.94
CA SER A 119 -8.00 25.91 22.24
C SER A 119 -7.36 24.63 22.78
N ARG A 120 -6.25 24.17 22.19
CA ARG A 120 -5.50 23.01 22.68
C ARG A 120 -4.91 23.25 24.07
N PHE A 121 -4.40 24.45 24.34
CA PHE A 121 -3.91 24.83 25.67
C PHE A 121 -5.04 24.80 26.72
N GLN A 122 -6.21 25.35 26.40
CA GLN A 122 -7.38 25.33 27.29
C GLN A 122 -7.92 23.91 27.53
N ALA A 123 -7.78 23.01 26.55
CA ALA A 123 -8.17 21.60 26.69
C ALA A 123 -7.22 20.78 27.60
N LYS A 124 -6.00 21.26 27.88
CA LYS A 124 -5.05 20.60 28.79
C LYS A 124 -5.51 20.74 30.24
N ASN A 125 -5.14 19.78 31.09
CA ASN A 125 -5.47 19.79 32.52
C ASN A 125 -4.80 20.97 33.26
N GLU A 126 -5.37 21.40 34.38
CA GLU A 126 -4.83 22.52 35.21
C GLU A 126 -3.35 22.32 35.60
N SER A 127 -2.95 21.08 35.91
CA SER A 127 -1.55 20.75 36.22
C SER A 127 -0.60 20.95 35.03
N GLN A 128 -1.06 20.67 33.80
CA GLN A 128 -0.24 20.86 32.60
C GLN A 128 -0.18 22.34 32.20
N GLN A 129 -1.31 23.06 32.32
CA GLN A 129 -1.36 24.50 32.07
C GLN A 129 -0.43 25.27 33.02
N SER A 130 -0.47 24.95 34.32
CA SER A 130 0.42 25.57 35.32
C SER A 130 1.90 25.24 35.08
N ALA A 131 2.22 24.01 34.69
CA ALA A 131 3.59 23.62 34.32
C ALA A 131 4.12 24.41 33.10
N ILE A 132 3.29 24.58 32.07
CA ILE A 132 3.64 25.34 30.86
C ILE A 132 3.79 26.84 31.19
N ASN A 133 2.89 27.42 32.00
CA ASN A 133 2.99 28.82 32.41
C ASN A 133 4.26 29.09 33.23
N SER A 134 4.58 28.21 34.18
CA SER A 134 5.83 28.27 34.95
C SER A 134 7.08 28.13 34.06
N GLY A 135 7.03 27.22 33.09
CA GLY A 135 8.08 27.06 32.07
C GLY A 135 8.26 28.33 31.24
N SER A 136 7.16 28.94 30.79
CA SER A 136 7.16 30.21 30.04
C SER A 136 7.81 31.33 30.84
N ASP A 137 7.50 31.46 32.13
CA ASP A 137 8.11 32.48 33.00
C ASP A 137 9.63 32.29 33.16
N SER A 138 10.10 31.05 33.20
CA SER A 138 11.54 30.74 33.21
C SER A 138 12.21 31.19 31.90
N VAL A 139 11.60 30.87 30.76
CA VAL A 139 12.09 31.25 29.44
C VAL A 139 12.10 32.78 29.26
N LYS A 140 11.08 33.48 29.75
CA LYS A 140 11.02 34.96 29.78
C LYS A 140 12.16 35.57 30.60
N LYS A 141 12.51 34.99 31.75
CA LYS A 141 13.66 35.45 32.55
C LYS A 141 14.98 35.28 31.78
N THR A 142 15.15 34.15 31.10
CA THR A 142 16.32 33.92 30.24
C THR A 142 16.41 34.96 29.12
N PHE A 143 15.29 35.29 28.49
CA PHE A 143 15.24 36.35 27.48
C PHE A 143 15.68 37.71 28.02
N GLN A 144 15.18 38.11 29.21
CA GLN A 144 15.55 39.38 29.83
C GLN A 144 17.05 39.44 30.19
N ASN A 145 17.63 38.33 30.65
CA ASN A 145 19.08 38.24 30.91
C ASN A 145 19.92 38.41 29.63
N ILE A 146 19.45 37.87 28.51
CA ILE A 146 20.08 38.04 27.20
C ILE A 146 19.96 39.50 26.76
N LYS A 147 18.76 40.10 26.89
CA LYS A 147 18.53 41.51 26.59
C LYS A 147 19.46 42.42 27.40
N SER A 148 19.64 42.18 28.70
CA SER A 148 20.55 42.99 29.52
C SER A 148 22.02 42.79 29.17
N THR A 149 22.40 41.63 28.62
CA THR A 149 23.80 41.34 28.28
C THR A 149 24.17 41.83 26.89
N ILE A 150 23.29 41.62 25.91
CA ILE A 150 23.53 41.88 24.49
C ILE A 150 22.94 43.22 24.05
N GLY A 151 21.85 43.69 24.67
CA GLY A 151 21.21 44.95 24.32
C GLY A 151 22.07 46.19 24.53
N HIS A 152 23.15 46.10 25.32
CA HIS A 152 24.14 47.16 25.50
C HIS A 152 25.34 47.07 24.54
N MET A 153 25.43 46.02 23.71
CA MET A 153 26.51 45.82 22.74
C MET A 153 26.17 46.50 21.41
N SER A 154 27.12 47.22 20.81
CA SER A 154 26.93 47.90 19.52
C SER A 154 26.72 46.91 18.38
N PRO A 155 25.77 47.14 17.44
CA PRO A 155 25.51 46.26 16.29
C PRO A 155 26.76 46.00 15.43
N GLU A 156 27.63 46.99 15.31
CA GLU A 156 28.91 46.93 14.57
C GLU A 156 29.90 45.93 15.19
N LEU A 157 29.83 45.67 16.50
CA LEU A 157 30.67 44.71 17.21
C LEU A 157 30.18 43.27 17.01
N LEU A 158 28.88 43.09 16.77
CA LEU A 158 28.24 41.79 16.59
C LEU A 158 28.19 41.34 15.12
N GLY A 159 28.47 42.24 14.17
CA GLY A 159 28.40 41.95 12.73
C GLY A 159 27.00 41.48 12.29
N THR A 160 25.97 41.94 12.97
CA THR A 160 24.56 41.56 12.75
C THR A 160 23.71 42.80 12.49
N GLU A 161 22.57 42.61 11.83
CA GLU A 161 21.59 43.69 11.67
C GLU A 161 21.12 44.21 13.03
N PRO A 162 20.74 45.50 13.13
CA PRO A 162 20.22 46.06 14.37
C PRO A 162 18.99 45.27 14.83
N ILE A 163 19.07 44.69 16.02
CA ILE A 163 17.98 43.92 16.64
C ILE A 163 16.96 44.89 17.21
N ASP A 164 15.69 44.74 16.82
CA ASP A 164 14.56 45.42 17.45
C ASP A 164 14.20 44.74 18.79
N TRP A 165 14.92 45.12 19.85
CA TRP A 165 14.70 44.57 21.19
C TRP A 165 13.32 44.88 21.74
N ASP A 166 12.68 45.97 21.34
CA ASP A 166 11.38 46.39 21.86
C ASP A 166 10.26 45.54 21.27
N PHE A 167 10.31 45.27 19.97
CA PHE A 167 9.39 44.32 19.32
C PHE A 167 9.53 42.91 19.90
N TRP A 168 10.75 42.35 19.95
CA TRP A 168 10.95 40.99 20.44
C TRP A 168 10.65 40.84 21.94
N SER A 169 10.76 41.93 22.73
CA SER A 169 10.30 41.92 24.12
C SER A 169 8.78 41.78 24.23
N ARG A 170 8.01 42.52 23.42
CA ARG A 170 6.54 42.35 23.35
C ARG A 170 6.15 40.93 22.99
N VAL A 171 6.82 40.36 21.97
CA VAL A 171 6.62 38.97 21.54
C VAL A 171 6.93 37.97 22.67
N ALA A 172 8.03 38.18 23.39
CA ALA A 172 8.42 37.29 24.48
C ALA A 172 7.48 37.40 25.71
N GLU A 173 6.94 38.58 25.99
CA GLU A 173 6.01 38.81 27.10
C GLU A 173 4.63 38.20 26.83
N ASN A 174 4.07 38.48 25.65
CA ASN A 174 2.75 37.99 25.27
C ASN A 174 2.62 37.84 23.74
N TYR A 175 3.04 36.68 23.23
CA TYR A 175 2.86 36.33 21.81
C TYR A 175 1.39 36.41 21.38
N ASP A 176 0.46 35.97 22.23
CA ASP A 176 -0.96 35.91 21.87
C ASP A 176 -1.54 37.32 21.63
N ALA A 177 -1.09 38.33 22.39
CA ALA A 177 -1.49 39.72 22.16
C ALA A 177 -0.92 40.27 20.85
N VAL A 178 0.36 40.00 20.57
CA VAL A 178 1.01 40.50 19.34
C VAL A 178 0.35 39.97 18.07
N VAL A 179 -0.09 38.71 18.08
CA VAL A 179 -0.83 38.14 16.94
C VAL A 179 -2.18 38.83 16.71
N GLN A 180 -2.86 39.26 17.78
CA GLN A 180 -4.16 39.93 17.69
C GLN A 180 -4.04 41.41 17.33
N GLU A 181 -2.99 42.09 17.82
CA GLU A 181 -2.76 43.51 17.60
C GLU A 181 -2.16 43.77 16.21
N ASP A 182 -1.05 43.10 15.86
CA ASP A 182 -0.26 43.39 14.66
C ASP A 182 0.28 42.10 13.98
N PRO A 183 -0.58 41.26 13.37
CA PRO A 183 -0.15 40.01 12.73
C PRO A 183 0.76 40.23 11.51
N GLU A 184 0.57 41.31 10.75
CA GLU A 184 1.39 41.63 9.57
C GLU A 184 2.82 42.02 9.96
N LEU A 185 2.98 42.80 11.03
CA LEU A 185 4.29 43.18 11.54
C LEU A 185 5.03 41.94 12.06
N LEU A 186 4.34 41.04 12.75
CA LEU A 186 4.91 39.77 13.18
C LEU A 186 5.39 38.92 12.00
N LEU A 187 4.59 38.80 10.95
CA LEU A 187 4.99 38.11 9.72
C LEU A 187 6.23 38.73 9.11
N GLN A 188 6.29 40.06 8.99
CA GLN A 188 7.43 40.77 8.44
C GLN A 188 8.70 40.58 9.27
N MET A 189 8.59 40.64 10.60
CA MET A 189 9.73 40.43 11.51
C MET A 189 10.22 38.98 11.49
N VAL A 190 9.30 38.02 11.40
CA VAL A 190 9.64 36.60 11.19
C VAL A 190 10.20 36.36 9.79
N ALA A 191 9.81 37.14 8.77
CA ALA A 191 10.34 37.09 7.40
C ALA A 191 11.76 37.63 7.28
N ARG A 192 12.09 38.64 8.08
CA ARG A 192 13.45 39.16 8.24
C ARG A 192 14.34 38.21 9.05
N GLY A 193 13.72 37.39 9.90
CA GLY A 193 14.34 36.30 10.62
C GLY A 193 14.55 36.58 12.10
N ILE A 194 14.41 35.52 12.88
CA ILE A 194 14.58 35.60 14.34
C ILE A 194 16.07 35.62 14.65
N PRO A 195 16.58 36.60 15.42
CA PRO A 195 17.98 36.64 15.81
C PRO A 195 18.44 35.37 16.52
N LYS A 196 19.64 34.88 16.17
CA LYS A 196 20.18 33.58 16.61
C LYS A 196 20.35 33.50 18.13
N GLU A 197 20.57 34.63 18.80
CA GLU A 197 20.87 34.75 20.23
C GLU A 197 19.69 34.28 21.10
N PHE A 198 18.46 34.47 20.62
CA PHE A 198 17.25 34.14 21.36
C PHE A 198 16.23 33.34 20.53
N ARG A 199 16.63 32.82 19.37
CA ARG A 199 15.76 32.02 18.50
C ARG A 199 15.10 30.85 19.23
N GLY A 200 15.89 30.05 19.95
CA GLY A 200 15.38 28.91 20.72
C GLY A 200 14.35 29.31 21.78
N ILE A 201 14.51 30.47 22.41
CA ILE A 201 13.59 31.02 23.40
C ILE A 201 12.26 31.39 22.74
N ILE A 202 12.29 32.13 21.63
CA ILE A 202 11.07 32.53 20.91
C ILE A 202 10.33 31.30 20.42
N TRP A 203 11.04 30.30 19.88
CA TRP A 203 10.43 29.04 19.47
C TRP A 203 9.68 28.34 20.62
N GLN A 204 10.28 28.28 21.81
CA GLN A 204 9.63 27.68 22.98
C GLN A 204 8.43 28.47 23.49
N LEU A 205 8.49 29.81 23.44
CA LEU A 205 7.40 30.67 23.86
C LEU A 205 6.20 30.58 22.90
N VAL A 206 6.46 30.64 21.60
CA VAL A 206 5.44 30.52 20.54
C VAL A 206 4.78 29.14 20.57
N ALA A 207 5.57 28.07 20.67
CA ALA A 207 5.06 26.71 20.72
C ALA A 207 4.48 26.32 22.10
N LYS A 208 4.67 27.15 23.14
CA LYS A 208 4.31 26.85 24.54
C LYS A 208 4.89 25.50 25.01
N SER A 209 6.12 25.20 24.61
CA SER A 209 6.71 23.86 24.69
C SER A 209 7.57 23.59 25.93
N LYS A 210 7.93 24.63 26.70
CA LYS A 210 8.74 24.46 27.92
C LYS A 210 7.90 23.75 29.00
N ASN A 211 8.21 22.48 29.26
CA ASN A 211 7.50 21.65 30.21
C ASN A 211 8.48 20.83 31.06
N LEU A 212 8.57 21.14 32.36
CA LEU A 212 9.47 20.48 33.31
C LEU A 212 9.22 18.97 33.43
N GLN A 213 7.96 18.53 33.32
CA GLN A 213 7.62 17.09 33.40
C GLN A 213 8.18 16.32 32.21
N LEU A 214 8.18 16.93 31.01
CA LEU A 214 8.78 16.31 29.82
C LEU A 214 10.31 16.30 29.90
N GLU A 215 10.91 17.33 30.49
CA GLU A 215 12.36 17.36 30.74
C GLU A 215 12.80 16.30 31.74
N GLU A 216 12.04 16.08 32.83
CA GLU A 216 12.28 15.00 33.78
C GLU A 216 12.14 13.61 33.13
N LEU A 217 11.09 13.42 32.32
CA LEU A 217 10.89 12.18 31.58
C LEU A 217 12.02 11.92 30.58
N TYR A 218 12.51 12.97 29.91
CA TYR A 218 13.68 12.88 29.03
C TYR A 218 14.91 12.36 29.77
N LEU A 219 15.19 12.87 30.98
CA LEU A 219 16.33 12.42 31.78
C LEU A 219 16.24 10.94 32.17
N GLN A 220 15.02 10.41 32.35
CA GLN A 220 14.78 8.98 32.60
C GLN A 220 15.04 8.16 31.33
N MET A 221 14.39 8.52 30.21
CA MET A 221 14.45 7.77 28.95
C MET A 221 15.82 7.85 28.25
N LYS A 222 16.60 8.91 28.49
CA LYS A 222 17.94 9.08 27.90
C LYS A 222 18.86 7.89 28.20
N ASN A 223 18.69 7.23 29.34
CA ASN A 223 19.52 6.08 29.74
C ASN A 223 18.96 4.72 29.30
N GLU A 224 17.74 4.69 28.77
CA GLU A 224 17.11 3.45 28.30
C GLU A 224 17.60 3.09 26.88
N ALA A 225 17.53 1.79 26.56
CA ALA A 225 17.95 1.27 25.26
C ALA A 225 16.78 1.26 24.27
N SER A 226 17.04 1.66 23.01
CA SER A 226 16.04 1.64 21.95
C SER A 226 16.38 0.61 20.87
N VAL A 227 15.36 -0.03 20.30
CA VAL A 227 15.51 -0.93 19.14
C VAL A 227 16.01 -0.21 17.90
N HIS A 228 15.85 1.12 17.84
CA HIS A 228 16.16 1.96 16.68
C HIS A 228 17.57 2.53 16.66
N GLU A 229 18.40 2.28 17.68
CA GLU A 229 19.72 2.93 17.81
C GLU A 229 20.63 2.76 16.59
N LYS A 230 20.61 1.59 15.94
CA LYS A 230 21.41 1.34 14.72
C LYS A 230 20.96 2.22 13.55
N ALA A 231 19.64 2.36 13.37
CA ALA A 231 19.07 3.18 12.31
C ALA A 231 19.37 4.67 12.55
N ILE A 232 19.23 5.12 13.79
CA ILE A 232 19.54 6.50 14.22
C ILE A 232 21.03 6.80 13.94
N LYS A 233 21.96 5.95 14.38
CA LYS A 233 23.41 6.14 14.13
C LYS A 233 23.75 6.24 12.64
N ARG A 234 23.11 5.44 11.79
CA ARG A 234 23.33 5.46 10.33
C ARG A 234 22.87 6.77 9.69
N ASP A 235 21.79 7.37 10.16
CA ASP A 235 21.33 8.66 9.62
C ASP A 235 22.15 9.82 10.18
N LEU A 236 22.60 9.74 11.43
CA LEU A 236 23.53 10.73 12.01
C LEU A 236 24.83 10.82 11.22
N THR A 237 25.41 9.70 10.77
CA THR A 237 26.64 9.73 9.94
C THR A 237 26.43 10.34 8.55
N ARG A 238 25.20 10.31 8.03
CA ARG A 238 24.84 10.93 6.74
C ARG A 238 24.50 12.41 6.88
N THR A 239 24.33 12.90 8.10
CA THR A 239 23.90 14.26 8.40
C THR A 239 25.13 15.18 8.41
N SER A 240 25.36 15.90 7.31
CA SER A 240 26.57 16.71 7.09
C SER A 240 26.64 18.02 7.90
N PHE A 241 25.74 18.24 8.86
CA PHE A 241 25.73 19.48 9.66
C PHE A 241 26.84 19.55 10.72
N PHE A 242 27.55 18.44 10.96
CA PHE A 242 28.51 18.34 12.04
C PHE A 242 29.96 18.22 11.52
N THR A 243 30.66 19.33 11.31
CA THR A 243 32.05 19.32 10.78
C THR A 243 33.15 19.65 11.80
N ASN A 244 32.79 19.99 13.05
CA ASN A 244 33.74 20.46 14.08
C ASN A 244 33.66 19.63 15.39
N VAL A 245 34.55 19.89 16.35
CA VAL A 245 34.59 19.16 17.64
C VAL A 245 33.34 19.40 18.50
N ASP A 246 32.78 20.62 18.49
CA ASP A 246 31.47 20.91 19.11
C ASP A 246 30.32 20.13 18.45
N ALA A 247 30.55 19.71 17.22
CA ALA A 247 29.62 18.96 16.42
C ALA A 247 29.52 17.49 16.84
N VAL A 248 30.57 16.93 17.47
CA VAL A 248 30.51 15.59 18.08
C VAL A 248 29.59 15.59 19.30
N LYS A 249 29.74 16.58 20.19
CA LYS A 249 28.86 16.72 21.37
C LYS A 249 27.39 16.91 20.96
N LYS A 250 27.15 17.77 19.96
CA LYS A 250 25.81 18.01 19.43
C LYS A 250 25.23 16.80 18.69
N ALA A 251 26.06 15.96 18.06
CA ALA A 251 25.62 14.69 17.49
C ALA A 251 25.20 13.69 18.59
N ASP A 252 25.91 13.64 19.72
CA ASP A 252 25.52 12.81 20.87
C ASP A 252 24.22 13.31 21.51
N GLU A 253 24.06 14.62 21.68
CA GLU A 253 22.81 15.24 22.13
C GLU A 253 21.64 14.88 21.19
N LEU A 254 21.85 15.00 19.88
CA LEU A 254 20.86 14.64 18.86
C LEU A 254 20.50 13.15 18.91
N PHE A 255 21.50 12.27 19.08
CA PHE A 255 21.28 10.84 19.26
C PHE A 255 20.37 10.57 20.46
N ASN A 256 20.66 11.21 21.60
CA ASN A 256 19.89 11.04 22.83
C ASN A 256 18.45 11.54 22.68
N VAL A 257 18.23 12.70 22.05
CA VAL A 257 16.90 13.27 21.84
C VAL A 257 16.05 12.37 20.93
N ILE A 258 16.58 11.93 19.80
CA ILE A 258 15.85 11.06 18.87
C ILE A 258 15.59 9.69 19.50
N LYS A 259 16.57 9.15 20.24
CA LYS A 259 16.40 7.89 20.97
C LYS A 259 15.28 8.00 21.99
N ALA A 260 15.30 9.04 22.83
CA ALA A 260 14.26 9.28 23.82
C ALA A 260 12.88 9.47 23.17
N TYR A 261 12.80 10.16 22.03
CA TYR A 261 11.54 10.29 21.28
C TYR A 261 11.02 8.93 20.79
N SER A 262 11.90 8.07 20.26
CA SER A 262 11.50 6.74 19.78
C SER A 262 10.92 5.83 20.87
N LEU A 263 11.30 6.07 22.14
CA LEU A 263 10.75 5.38 23.31
C LEU A 263 9.45 6.03 23.80
N PHE A 264 9.35 7.34 23.65
CA PHE A 264 8.19 8.12 24.08
C PHE A 264 6.93 7.86 23.23
N ASP A 265 7.09 7.66 21.92
CA ASP A 265 6.00 7.37 20.98
C ASP A 265 6.29 6.10 20.17
N PRO A 266 6.00 4.90 20.73
CA PRO A 266 6.36 3.63 20.11
C PRO A 266 5.59 3.33 18.80
N ASP A 267 4.43 3.95 18.58
CA ASP A 267 3.65 3.79 17.35
C ASP A 267 4.37 4.38 16.13
N VAL A 268 5.07 5.49 16.32
CA VAL A 268 5.93 6.10 15.30
C VAL A 268 7.34 5.52 15.38
N GLY A 269 7.85 5.40 16.60
CA GLY A 269 9.23 5.01 16.88
C GLY A 269 10.21 5.98 16.23
N TYR A 270 11.10 5.44 15.40
CA TYR A 270 12.04 6.22 14.60
C TYR A 270 11.84 5.97 13.10
N THR A 271 11.53 7.05 12.38
CA THR A 271 11.38 7.06 10.93
C THR A 271 12.53 7.85 10.28
N GLN A 272 13.02 7.35 9.14
CA GLN A 272 14.08 8.01 8.37
C GLN A 272 13.64 9.43 7.99
N GLY A 273 14.49 10.42 8.25
CA GLY A 273 14.15 11.84 8.05
C GLY A 273 13.90 12.60 9.35
N MET A 274 13.55 11.96 10.46
CA MET A 274 13.29 12.67 11.73
C MET A 274 14.52 13.41 12.28
N VAL A 275 15.73 12.88 12.01
CA VAL A 275 17.00 13.52 12.40
C VAL A 275 17.11 14.93 11.82
N PHE A 276 16.64 15.11 10.59
CA PHE A 276 16.68 16.37 9.85
C PHE A 276 15.74 17.43 10.43
N ILE A 277 14.71 17.01 11.18
CA ILE A 277 13.84 17.92 11.94
C ILE A 277 14.48 18.30 13.28
N ALA A 278 15.14 17.35 13.95
CA ALA A 278 15.72 17.60 15.27
C ALA A 278 17.04 18.39 15.23
N VAL A 279 17.80 18.34 14.14
CA VAL A 279 19.08 19.08 14.00
C VAL A 279 18.91 20.59 14.24
N PRO A 280 17.99 21.30 13.54
CA PRO A 280 17.77 22.73 13.79
C PRO A 280 17.42 23.06 15.24
N LEU A 281 16.69 22.17 15.90
CA LEU A 281 16.27 22.34 17.30
C LEU A 281 17.47 22.22 18.24
N VAL A 282 18.24 21.12 18.17
CA VAL A 282 19.42 20.86 19.02
C VAL A 282 20.50 21.94 18.86
N MET A 283 20.59 22.58 17.69
CA MET A 283 21.55 23.66 17.46
C MET A 283 21.18 24.98 18.16
N ASN A 284 19.91 25.21 18.51
CA ASN A 284 19.44 26.48 19.09
C ASN A 284 18.98 26.37 20.56
N MET A 285 19.01 25.19 21.17
CA MET A 285 18.63 24.98 22.58
C MET A 285 19.35 23.78 23.22
N SER A 286 19.09 23.53 24.51
CA SER A 286 19.62 22.34 25.21
C SER A 286 18.88 21.05 24.84
N GLU A 287 19.45 19.88 25.16
CA GLU A 287 18.87 18.57 24.80
C GLU A 287 17.45 18.34 25.36
N ALA A 288 17.21 18.69 26.63
CA ALA A 288 15.91 18.50 27.28
C ALA A 288 14.84 19.45 26.72
N GLU A 289 15.24 20.68 26.41
CA GLU A 289 14.40 21.68 25.76
C GLU A 289 14.04 21.26 24.33
N CYS A 290 15.03 20.73 23.60
CA CYS A 290 14.83 20.19 22.26
C CYS A 290 13.85 19.03 22.27
N PHE A 291 13.96 18.11 23.23
CA PHE A 291 13.00 17.01 23.38
C PHE A 291 11.58 17.54 23.61
N SER A 292 11.41 18.50 24.51
CA SER A 292 10.10 19.07 24.83
C SER A 292 9.47 19.79 23.62
N LEU A 293 10.26 20.54 22.87
CA LEU A 293 9.80 21.18 21.64
C LEU A 293 9.50 20.15 20.53
N LEU A 294 10.34 19.12 20.36
CA LEU A 294 10.10 18.05 19.39
C LEU A 294 8.77 17.33 19.69
N VAL A 295 8.51 16.97 20.94
CA VAL A 295 7.24 16.37 21.36
C VAL A 295 6.06 17.29 21.05
N THR A 296 6.23 18.59 21.28
CA THR A 296 5.22 19.60 20.98
C THR A 296 4.97 19.72 19.48
N LEU A 297 6.02 19.70 18.63
CA LEU A 297 5.85 19.71 17.18
C LEU A 297 5.13 18.43 16.69
N MET A 298 5.49 17.27 17.23
CA MET A 298 4.86 16.01 16.84
C MET A 298 3.38 15.96 17.23
N LYS A 299 3.02 16.35 18.45
CA LYS A 299 1.63 16.30 18.95
C LYS A 299 0.80 17.53 18.57
N ASP A 300 1.30 18.72 18.90
CA ASP A 300 0.54 19.96 18.83
C ASP A 300 0.55 20.58 17.42
N TYR A 301 1.58 20.32 16.60
CA TYR A 301 1.64 20.78 15.20
C TYR A 301 1.23 19.70 14.19
N GLY A 302 0.95 18.47 14.62
CA GLY A 302 0.53 17.39 13.72
C GLY A 302 1.67 16.78 12.90
N LEU A 303 2.94 17.03 13.25
CA LEU A 303 4.09 16.46 12.55
C LEU A 303 4.15 14.93 12.69
N ARG A 304 3.54 14.39 13.75
CA ARG A 304 3.44 12.94 13.98
C ARG A 304 2.81 12.19 12.79
N ASP A 305 1.76 12.76 12.21
CA ASP A 305 0.97 12.11 11.14
C ASP A 305 1.78 11.91 9.85
N LEU A 306 2.87 12.67 9.68
CA LEU A 306 3.82 12.53 8.57
C LEU A 306 4.72 11.29 8.71
N PHE A 307 4.93 10.83 9.94
CA PHE A 307 5.84 9.73 10.27
C PHE A 307 5.14 8.45 10.76
N CYS A 308 3.82 8.49 10.98
CA CYS A 308 3.03 7.31 11.30
C CYS A 308 3.15 6.22 10.20
N PRO A 309 2.95 4.94 10.57
CA PRO A 309 2.80 3.86 9.60
C PRO A 309 1.75 4.24 8.54
N GLU A 310 1.96 3.84 7.28
CA GLU A 310 1.17 4.26 6.10
C GLU A 310 1.35 5.72 5.64
N MET A 311 2.03 6.58 6.43
CA MET A 311 2.38 7.95 6.05
C MET A 311 1.18 8.77 5.56
N GLN A 312 0.01 8.58 6.17
CA GLN A 312 -1.24 9.22 5.73
C GLN A 312 -1.13 10.76 5.72
N GLY A 313 -0.46 11.35 6.70
CA GLY A 313 -0.22 12.80 6.73
C GLY A 313 0.65 13.28 5.56
N LEU A 314 1.59 12.46 5.08
CA LEU A 314 2.42 12.82 3.93
C LEU A 314 1.59 12.81 2.65
N HIS A 315 0.77 11.77 2.47
CA HIS A 315 -0.14 11.68 1.33
C HIS A 315 -1.16 12.82 1.32
N LEU A 316 -1.64 13.24 2.49
CA LEU A 316 -2.49 14.42 2.63
C LEU A 316 -1.76 15.70 2.18
N LEU A 317 -0.53 15.96 2.66
CA LEU A 317 0.25 17.13 2.24
C LEU A 317 0.53 17.12 0.73
N LEU A 318 0.86 15.96 0.16
CA LEU A 318 1.06 15.81 -1.28
C LEU A 318 -0.22 16.12 -2.07
N HIS A 319 -1.36 15.64 -1.60
CA HIS A 319 -2.66 15.95 -2.21
C HIS A 319 -2.98 17.45 -2.12
N GLN A 320 -2.81 18.06 -0.94
CA GLN A 320 -3.00 19.49 -0.75
C GLN A 320 -2.06 20.31 -1.65
N PHE A 321 -0.79 19.91 -1.76
CA PHE A 321 0.17 20.52 -2.67
C PHE A 321 -0.31 20.46 -4.12
N ASP A 322 -0.78 19.30 -4.59
CA ASP A 322 -1.29 19.14 -5.95
C ASP A 322 -2.52 20.01 -6.22
N ARG A 323 -3.47 20.10 -5.27
CA ARG A 323 -4.66 20.96 -5.39
C ARG A 323 -4.31 22.45 -5.36
N VAL A 324 -3.38 22.86 -4.50
CA VAL A 324 -2.94 24.26 -4.43
C VAL A 324 -2.16 24.64 -5.69
N LEU A 325 -1.30 23.75 -6.21
CA LEU A 325 -0.59 23.97 -7.45
C LEU A 325 -1.55 24.10 -8.63
N GLU A 326 -2.57 23.25 -8.71
CA GLU A 326 -3.63 23.35 -9.72
C GLU A 326 -4.36 24.70 -9.66
N SER A 327 -4.62 25.21 -8.46
CA SER A 327 -5.29 26.52 -8.28
C SER A 327 -4.39 27.70 -8.63
N GLN A 328 -3.08 27.64 -8.34
CA GLN A 328 -2.16 28.77 -8.50
C GLN A 328 -1.54 28.81 -9.90
N SER A 329 -1.11 27.66 -10.45
CA SER A 329 -0.68 27.52 -11.84
C SER A 329 -1.27 26.25 -12.46
N PRO A 330 -2.46 26.38 -13.11
CA PRO A 330 -3.06 25.27 -13.86
C PRO A 330 -2.18 24.81 -15.03
N ALA A 331 -1.39 25.71 -15.63
CA ALA A 331 -0.53 25.40 -16.76
C ALA A 331 0.58 24.42 -16.34
N LEU A 332 1.27 24.73 -15.23
CA LEU A 332 2.32 23.88 -14.67
C LEU A 332 1.76 22.54 -14.20
N PHE A 333 0.65 22.55 -13.47
CA PHE A 333 0.01 21.32 -13.00
C PHE A 333 -0.36 20.36 -14.15
N ASN A 334 -1.00 20.89 -15.21
CA ASN A 334 -1.35 20.09 -16.39
C ASN A 334 -0.11 19.56 -17.13
N HIS A 335 0.98 20.33 -17.18
CA HIS A 335 2.24 19.87 -17.77
C HIS A 335 2.83 18.70 -16.97
N LEU A 336 2.89 18.79 -15.65
CA LEU A 336 3.36 17.70 -14.78
C LEU A 336 2.55 16.41 -15.00
N ILE A 337 1.22 16.52 -15.08
CA ILE A 337 0.33 15.38 -15.38
C ILE A 337 0.63 14.79 -16.76
N ARG A 338 0.77 15.63 -17.79
CA ARG A 338 1.07 15.18 -19.16
C ARG A 338 2.42 14.47 -19.26
N GLN A 339 3.41 14.92 -18.50
CA GLN A 339 4.71 14.27 -18.42
C GLN A 339 4.69 13.02 -17.52
N GLY A 340 3.60 12.74 -16.81
CA GLY A 340 3.50 11.60 -15.88
C GLY A 340 4.29 11.78 -14.58
N VAL A 341 4.67 13.01 -14.23
CA VAL A 341 5.39 13.33 -13.00
C VAL A 341 4.40 13.48 -11.86
N LYS A 342 4.50 12.61 -10.85
CA LYS A 342 3.69 12.71 -9.62
C LYS A 342 4.46 13.47 -8.54
N SER A 343 3.76 14.27 -7.73
CA SER A 343 4.32 14.98 -6.57
C SER A 343 5.09 14.07 -5.63
N SER A 344 4.61 12.83 -5.40
CA SER A 344 5.28 11.83 -4.57
C SER A 344 6.71 11.46 -5.02
N MET A 345 7.05 11.67 -6.29
CA MET A 345 8.37 11.34 -6.85
C MET A 345 9.47 12.31 -6.46
N TYR A 346 9.13 13.54 -6.05
CA TYR A 346 10.09 14.59 -5.75
C TYR A 346 9.80 15.33 -4.42
N ALA A 347 8.53 15.57 -4.09
CA ALA A 347 8.15 16.40 -2.94
C ALA A 347 8.14 15.65 -1.59
N SER A 348 8.14 14.31 -1.60
CA SER A 348 8.13 13.52 -0.36
C SER A 348 9.26 13.90 0.61
N GLN A 349 10.48 14.13 0.07
CA GLN A 349 11.62 14.54 0.90
C GLN A 349 11.50 15.98 1.41
N TRP A 350 10.85 16.86 0.65
CA TRP A 350 10.64 18.26 1.04
C TRP A 350 9.79 18.34 2.31
N PHE A 351 8.68 17.60 2.33
CA PHE A 351 7.75 17.58 3.46
C PHE A 351 8.31 16.84 4.69
N LEU A 352 8.98 15.70 4.50
CA LEU A 352 9.51 14.91 5.63
C LEU A 352 10.71 15.55 6.32
N THR A 353 11.49 16.37 5.61
CA THR A 353 12.73 16.97 6.15
C THR A 353 12.64 18.48 6.31
N PHE A 354 11.49 19.10 5.99
CA PHE A 354 11.35 20.56 5.86
C PHE A 354 12.49 21.15 5.04
N PHE A 355 12.76 20.49 3.90
CA PHE A 355 13.85 20.77 2.98
C PHE A 355 15.28 20.60 3.52
N SER A 356 15.49 20.32 4.81
CA SER A 356 16.82 20.35 5.43
C SER A 356 17.80 19.28 4.94
N TYR A 357 17.36 18.29 4.17
CA TYR A 357 18.26 17.33 3.53
C TYR A 357 19.26 17.97 2.55
N LYS A 358 18.86 19.03 1.85
CA LYS A 358 19.66 19.65 0.78
C LYS A 358 20.19 21.05 1.11
N PHE A 359 19.58 21.75 2.06
CA PHE A 359 19.88 23.16 2.29
C PHE A 359 20.84 23.40 3.45
N PRO A 360 21.63 24.49 3.38
CA PRO A 360 22.40 24.98 4.51
C PRO A 360 21.51 25.23 5.72
N LEU A 361 22.09 25.05 6.91
CA LEU A 361 21.38 25.20 8.17
C LEU A 361 20.68 26.57 8.28
N ASP A 362 21.30 27.64 7.79
CA ASP A 362 20.70 28.98 7.85
C ASP A 362 19.35 29.08 7.12
N VAL A 363 19.21 28.44 5.95
CA VAL A 363 17.92 28.35 5.22
C VAL A 363 16.90 27.59 6.06
N VAL A 364 17.32 26.47 6.64
CA VAL A 364 16.45 25.59 7.43
C VAL A 364 15.96 26.31 8.68
N LEU A 365 16.81 27.08 9.35
CA LEU A 365 16.41 27.88 10.51
C LEU A 365 15.33 28.90 10.15
N ARG A 366 15.42 29.52 8.97
CA ARG A 366 14.39 30.43 8.47
C ARG A 366 13.06 29.73 8.20
N ILE A 367 13.10 28.52 7.64
CA ILE A 367 11.91 27.69 7.45
C ILE A 367 11.27 27.35 8.81
N PHE A 368 12.08 26.96 9.81
CA PHE A 368 11.58 26.65 11.15
C PHE A 368 10.96 27.86 11.87
N ASP A 369 11.52 29.06 11.70
CA ASP A 369 10.93 30.29 12.24
C ASP A 369 9.48 30.46 11.73
N MET A 370 9.23 30.17 10.46
CA MET A 370 7.88 30.24 9.88
C MET A 370 7.01 29.05 10.31
N VAL A 371 7.55 27.82 10.34
CA VAL A 371 6.78 26.63 10.73
C VAL A 371 6.27 26.75 12.18
N ILE A 372 7.11 27.25 13.08
CA ILE A 372 6.74 27.38 14.49
C ILE A 372 5.69 28.49 14.69
N THR A 373 5.73 29.56 13.89
CA THR A 373 4.80 30.69 14.01
C THR A 373 3.46 30.46 13.31
N GLN A 374 3.47 29.91 12.09
CA GLN A 374 2.24 29.76 11.28
C GLN A 374 1.76 28.30 11.10
N GLY A 375 2.60 27.29 11.35
CA GLY A 375 2.23 25.87 11.21
C GLY A 375 3.00 25.11 10.12
N ILE A 376 2.73 23.81 9.99
CA ILE A 376 3.38 22.92 9.00
C ILE A 376 2.93 23.27 7.57
N GLU A 377 1.75 23.88 7.44
CA GLU A 377 1.14 24.35 6.20
C GLU A 377 2.06 25.31 5.43
N VAL A 378 2.94 26.04 6.12
CA VAL A 378 3.96 26.90 5.48
C VAL A 378 4.88 26.12 4.55
N ILE A 379 5.13 24.84 4.82
CA ILE A 379 5.96 24.02 3.93
C ILE A 379 5.29 23.89 2.55
N LEU A 380 3.95 23.85 2.48
CA LEU A 380 3.21 23.92 1.21
C LEU A 380 3.43 25.27 0.54
N GLN A 381 3.37 26.37 1.30
CA GLN A 381 3.60 27.72 0.80
C GLN A 381 4.99 27.87 0.16
N LEU A 382 6.02 27.37 0.85
CA LEU A 382 7.40 27.36 0.35
C LEU A 382 7.53 26.48 -0.89
N ALA A 383 6.94 25.28 -0.88
CA ALA A 383 6.98 24.37 -2.03
C ALA A 383 6.30 24.97 -3.27
N ILE A 384 5.13 25.59 -3.10
CA ILE A 384 4.40 26.23 -4.20
C ILE A 384 5.17 27.44 -4.73
N ASN A 385 5.70 28.30 -3.85
CA ASN A 385 6.53 29.41 -4.26
C ASN A 385 7.70 28.95 -5.15
N LEU A 386 8.41 27.90 -4.72
CA LEU A 386 9.52 27.34 -5.51
C LEU A 386 9.09 26.84 -6.90
N MET A 387 7.89 26.28 -7.02
CA MET A 387 7.34 25.86 -8.31
C MET A 387 7.00 27.06 -9.20
N LEU A 388 6.37 28.10 -8.64
CA LEU A 388 5.97 29.30 -9.36
C LEU A 388 7.19 30.09 -9.87
N GLN A 389 8.22 30.26 -9.04
CA GLN A 389 9.45 30.96 -9.46
C GLN A 389 10.20 30.23 -10.58
N ASN A 390 9.99 28.92 -10.74
CA ASN A 390 10.62 28.11 -11.78
C ASN A 390 9.66 27.75 -12.91
N GLU A 391 8.45 28.33 -12.96
CA GLU A 391 7.39 27.90 -13.87
C GLU A 391 7.83 27.90 -15.33
N GLU A 392 8.47 28.99 -15.79
CA GLU A 392 8.97 29.10 -17.17
C GLU A 392 9.97 28.00 -17.52
N ASN A 393 10.89 27.69 -16.60
CA ASN A 393 11.88 26.63 -16.79
C ASN A 393 11.23 25.25 -16.80
N LEU A 394 10.29 24.99 -15.89
CA LEU A 394 9.63 23.69 -15.73
C LEU A 394 8.75 23.34 -16.94
N LEU A 395 8.07 24.33 -17.53
CA LEU A 395 7.21 24.13 -18.71
C LEU A 395 7.99 23.72 -19.96
N LEU A 396 9.28 24.04 -20.04
CA LEU A 396 10.14 23.70 -21.18
C LEU A 396 10.72 22.27 -21.09
N LEU A 397 10.76 21.68 -19.90
CA LEU A 397 11.42 20.40 -19.65
C LEU A 397 10.50 19.20 -19.88
N LYS A 398 11.09 18.07 -20.30
CA LYS A 398 10.44 16.76 -20.43
C LYS A 398 10.75 15.86 -19.23
N PHE A 399 10.01 14.76 -19.05
CA PHE A 399 10.06 13.88 -17.88
C PHE A 399 11.43 13.72 -17.18
N ASP A 400 12.47 13.23 -17.87
CA ASP A 400 13.76 12.94 -17.22
C ASP A 400 14.45 14.20 -16.68
N HIS A 401 14.61 15.22 -17.53
CA HIS A 401 15.23 16.50 -17.13
C HIS A 401 14.37 17.29 -16.15
N LEU A 402 13.04 17.18 -16.26
CA LEU A 402 12.10 17.80 -15.34
C LEU A 402 12.25 17.20 -13.93
N LEU A 403 12.30 15.88 -13.81
CA LEU A 403 12.46 15.20 -12.52
C LEU A 403 13.84 15.48 -11.90
N GLU A 404 14.89 15.55 -12.71
CA GLU A 404 16.22 15.96 -12.26
C GLU A 404 16.23 17.41 -11.77
N PHE A 405 15.63 18.33 -12.53
CA PHE A 405 15.53 19.74 -12.18
C PHE A 405 14.78 19.95 -10.87
N LEU A 406 13.63 19.28 -10.69
CA LEU A 406 12.86 19.32 -9.45
C LEU A 406 13.67 18.82 -8.24
N LYS A 407 14.54 17.83 -8.43
CA LYS A 407 15.35 17.25 -7.35
C LYS A 407 16.59 18.07 -6.99
N LEU A 408 17.20 18.76 -7.95
CA LEU A 408 18.53 19.35 -7.79
C LEU A 408 18.59 20.88 -7.97
N ASN A 409 17.75 21.45 -8.84
CA ASN A 409 17.95 22.81 -9.35
C ASN A 409 16.85 23.80 -8.96
N LEU A 410 15.80 23.36 -8.28
CA LEU A 410 14.64 24.20 -7.93
C LEU A 410 15.01 25.46 -7.13
N PHE A 411 16.08 25.41 -6.33
CA PHE A 411 16.52 26.52 -5.49
C PHE A 411 17.56 27.43 -6.16
N ASN A 412 17.98 27.12 -7.39
CA ASN A 412 18.99 27.92 -8.09
C ASN A 412 18.52 29.37 -8.33
N VAL A 413 17.21 29.61 -8.36
CA VAL A 413 16.61 30.95 -8.47
C VAL A 413 17.00 31.87 -7.31
N TYR A 414 17.24 31.30 -6.13
CA TYR A 414 17.58 32.07 -4.92
C TYR A 414 19.08 32.12 -4.65
N VAL A 415 19.93 31.67 -5.57
CA VAL A 415 21.38 31.82 -5.43
C VAL A 415 21.72 33.30 -5.56
N SER A 416 22.54 33.80 -4.64
CA SER A 416 22.99 35.19 -4.62
C SER A 416 23.79 35.51 -5.89
N ASP A 417 23.52 36.65 -6.53
CA ASP A 417 24.10 37.02 -7.84
C ASP A 417 25.63 37.04 -7.82
N ASP A 418 26.22 37.42 -6.67
CA ASP A 418 27.66 37.40 -6.42
C ASP A 418 28.32 36.02 -6.66
N PHE A 419 27.56 34.93 -6.54
CA PHE A 419 28.02 33.56 -6.75
C PHE A 419 27.62 32.98 -8.12
N VAL A 420 26.73 33.65 -8.86
CA VAL A 420 26.31 33.28 -10.22
C VAL A 420 27.33 33.75 -11.26
N GLU A 421 28.00 34.88 -11.03
CA GLU A 421 28.97 35.47 -11.96
C GLU A 421 30.40 34.89 -11.89
N SER A 422 30.69 33.98 -10.94
CA SER A 422 32.03 33.38 -10.82
C SER A 422 32.17 32.15 -11.76
N PRO A 423 33.00 32.19 -12.82
CA PRO A 423 33.08 31.14 -13.83
C PRO A 423 34.02 30.01 -13.39
N GLU A 424 33.80 29.42 -12.21
CA GLU A 424 34.48 28.18 -11.79
C GLU A 424 33.45 27.06 -11.65
N LYS A 425 33.29 26.32 -12.75
CA LYS A 425 32.40 25.17 -12.90
C LYS A 425 32.66 24.06 -11.86
N GLU A 426 31.55 23.57 -11.31
CA GLU A 426 31.21 22.15 -11.08
C GLU A 426 32.02 21.30 -10.08
N THR A 427 33.08 21.79 -9.43
CA THR A 427 33.88 20.92 -8.52
C THR A 427 34.12 21.47 -7.12
N ARG A 428 33.23 22.30 -6.58
CA ARG A 428 33.20 22.57 -5.13
C ARG A 428 32.07 21.78 -4.49
N ARG A 429 32.31 20.47 -4.31
CA ARG A 429 31.59 19.72 -3.27
C ARG A 429 31.72 20.49 -1.96
N PHE A 430 30.57 20.94 -1.45
CA PHE A 430 30.29 21.27 -0.05
C PHE A 430 31.52 21.61 0.80
N SER A 431 31.98 22.87 0.74
CA SER A 431 32.73 23.45 1.84
C SER A 431 31.74 24.27 2.67
N LEU A 432 31.31 23.66 3.79
CA LEU A 432 30.21 24.10 4.64
C LEU A 432 30.47 25.36 5.47
N LEU A 433 31.61 26.03 5.33
CA LEU A 433 31.82 27.34 5.95
C LEU A 433 32.92 28.09 5.20
N GLY A 434 32.62 29.34 4.83
CA GLY A 434 33.52 30.23 4.13
C GLY A 434 34.91 30.29 4.77
N ARG A 435 35.94 30.18 3.93
CA ARG A 435 37.26 30.69 4.24
C ARG A 435 37.07 32.13 4.71
N LYS A 436 37.50 32.48 5.93
CA LYS A 436 37.50 33.85 6.45
C LYS A 436 38.20 34.78 5.45
N GLN A 437 37.45 35.36 4.52
CA GLN A 437 37.81 36.60 3.86
C GLN A 437 37.27 37.71 4.73
N GLN A 438 38.12 38.71 4.99
CA GLN A 438 37.73 39.95 5.64
C GLN A 438 36.69 40.66 4.76
N GLY A 439 35.42 40.43 5.06
CA GLY A 439 34.27 40.99 4.37
C GLY A 439 33.01 40.35 4.94
N ASN A 440 31.94 41.12 5.08
CA ASN A 440 30.66 40.68 5.65
C ASN A 440 30.23 39.34 5.01
N PRO A 441 29.96 38.25 5.76
CA PRO A 441 29.64 36.96 5.16
C PRO A 441 28.27 37.06 4.49
N LYS A 442 28.27 37.34 3.18
CA LYS A 442 27.04 37.31 2.39
C LYS A 442 26.58 35.86 2.27
N ASN A 443 25.33 35.60 2.65
CA ASN A 443 24.71 34.29 2.53
C ASN A 443 24.67 33.86 1.04
N TYR A 444 25.01 32.59 0.79
CA TYR A 444 25.00 32.02 -0.57
C TYR A 444 23.61 32.08 -1.21
N TYR A 445 22.56 32.02 -0.39
CA TYR A 445 21.17 32.16 -0.82
C TYR A 445 20.58 33.50 -0.38
N LYS A 446 19.73 34.09 -1.23
CA LYS A 446 18.90 35.27 -0.94
C LYS A 446 17.72 34.87 -0.04
N LEU A 447 18.01 34.64 1.25
CA LEU A 447 17.04 34.14 2.24
C LEU A 447 15.82 35.06 2.40
N ASP A 448 16.05 36.37 2.45
CA ASP A 448 14.98 37.34 2.68
C ASP A 448 14.02 37.39 1.49
N ALA A 449 14.55 37.31 0.26
CA ALA A 449 13.73 37.19 -0.95
C ALA A 449 12.94 35.88 -0.94
N PHE A 450 13.58 34.75 -0.66
CA PHE A 450 12.91 33.44 -0.59
C PHE A 450 11.71 33.42 0.37
N VAL A 451 11.89 33.97 1.57
CA VAL A 451 10.83 33.99 2.57
C VAL A 451 9.75 35.03 2.24
N THR A 452 10.14 36.20 1.72
CA THR A 452 9.17 37.24 1.31
C THR A 452 8.31 36.77 0.14
N ASP A 453 8.92 36.13 -0.85
CA ASP A 453 8.22 35.56 -2.00
C ASP A 453 7.30 34.42 -1.55
N ALA A 454 7.74 33.60 -0.60
CA ALA A 454 6.88 32.58 -0.02
C ALA A 454 5.65 33.19 0.66
N LEU A 455 5.82 34.25 1.46
CA LEU A 455 4.72 34.97 2.10
C LEU A 455 3.70 35.56 1.12
N SER A 456 4.12 35.86 -0.11
CA SER A 456 3.21 36.34 -1.16
C SER A 456 2.21 35.28 -1.63
N VAL A 457 2.55 33.99 -1.50
CA VAL A 457 1.67 32.88 -1.86
C VAL A 457 0.57 32.75 -0.82
N LYS A 458 -0.67 33.07 -1.20
CA LYS A 458 -1.83 33.02 -0.30
C LYS A 458 -2.37 31.60 -0.24
N ILE A 459 -2.22 30.95 0.91
CA ILE A 459 -2.89 29.68 1.25
C ILE A 459 -3.95 29.96 2.31
N ILE A 460 -5.21 29.72 1.98
CA ILE A 460 -6.34 29.96 2.88
C ILE A 460 -6.57 28.68 3.72
N PRO A 461 -6.63 28.77 5.06
CA PRO A 461 -6.88 27.61 5.93
C PRO A 461 -8.17 26.83 5.59
N ALA A 462 -9.20 27.54 5.13
CA ALA A 462 -10.47 26.94 4.71
C ALA A 462 -10.30 26.01 3.50
N ASP A 463 -9.46 26.37 2.53
CA ASP A 463 -9.19 25.54 1.35
C ASP A 463 -8.40 24.29 1.74
N LEU A 464 -7.42 24.41 2.63
CA LEU A 464 -6.68 23.26 3.16
C LEU A 464 -7.60 22.28 3.89
N THR A 465 -8.56 22.79 4.66
CA THR A 465 -9.57 21.97 5.35
C THR A 465 -10.48 21.26 4.34
N ARG A 466 -10.89 21.94 3.27
CA ARG A 466 -11.66 21.36 2.17
C ARG A 466 -10.88 20.24 1.46
N TYR A 467 -9.62 20.47 1.11
CA TYR A 467 -8.77 19.46 0.48
C TYR A 467 -8.49 18.27 1.40
N LYS A 468 -8.43 18.50 2.72
CA LYS A 468 -8.35 17.42 3.70
C LYS A 468 -9.59 16.54 3.69
N GLN A 469 -10.79 17.14 3.70
CA GLN A 469 -12.05 16.38 3.62
C GLN A 469 -12.19 15.63 2.29
N GLU A 470 -11.74 16.23 1.19
CA GLU A 470 -11.70 15.57 -0.12
C GLU A 470 -10.78 14.34 -0.09
N PHE A 471 -9.58 14.48 0.49
CA PHE A 471 -8.63 13.39 0.64
C PHE A 471 -9.17 12.26 1.54
N GLU A 472 -9.77 12.60 2.68
CA GLU A 472 -10.41 11.61 3.56
C GLU A 472 -11.51 10.82 2.83
N SER A 473 -12.37 11.51 2.07
CA SER A 473 -13.39 10.83 1.23
C SER A 473 -12.77 9.95 0.14
N LEU A 474 -11.62 10.33 -0.41
CA LEU A 474 -10.90 9.52 -1.39
C LEU A 474 -10.32 8.26 -0.74
N CYS A 475 -9.70 8.39 0.42
CA CYS A 475 -9.18 7.26 1.19
C CYS A 475 -10.29 6.28 1.59
N GLU A 476 -11.46 6.77 2.02
CA GLU A 476 -12.61 5.93 2.33
C GLU A 476 -13.09 5.12 1.10
N LYS A 477 -13.16 5.76 -0.07
CA LYS A 477 -13.54 5.10 -1.32
C LYS A 477 -12.51 4.06 -1.74
N ASP A 478 -11.22 4.36 -1.61
CA ASP A 478 -10.14 3.42 -1.94
C ASP A 478 -10.11 2.22 -0.98
N ALA A 479 -10.34 2.44 0.32
CA ALA A 479 -10.49 1.38 1.31
C ALA A 479 -11.70 0.49 1.02
N ALA A 480 -12.86 1.08 0.70
CA ALA A 480 -14.06 0.35 0.31
C ALA A 480 -13.82 -0.49 -0.95
N ARG A 481 -13.12 0.07 -1.95
CA ARG A 481 -12.74 -0.64 -3.17
C ARG A 481 -11.81 -1.81 -2.88
N LEU A 482 -10.84 -1.65 -1.98
CA LEU A 482 -9.92 -2.72 -1.61
C LEU A 482 -10.66 -3.87 -0.91
N HIS A 483 -11.58 -3.53 0.00
CA HIS A 483 -12.44 -4.51 0.67
C HIS A 483 -13.36 -5.25 -0.32
N ASP A 484 -13.90 -4.55 -1.31
CA ASP A 484 -14.68 -5.17 -2.39
C ASP A 484 -13.83 -6.14 -3.23
N ILE A 485 -12.58 -5.77 -3.55
CA ILE A 485 -11.65 -6.66 -4.25
C ILE A 485 -11.34 -7.90 -3.41
N GLU A 486 -11.14 -7.76 -2.10
CA GLU A 486 -10.89 -8.88 -1.21
C GLU A 486 -12.11 -9.81 -1.10
N ARG A 487 -13.31 -9.26 -0.95
CA ARG A 487 -14.56 -10.02 -0.99
C ARG A 487 -14.69 -10.80 -2.29
N LEU A 488 -14.47 -10.14 -3.44
CA LEU A 488 -14.52 -10.77 -4.75
C LEU A 488 -13.44 -11.85 -4.92
N LYS A 489 -12.26 -11.70 -4.30
CA LYS A 489 -11.22 -12.74 -4.31
C LYS A 489 -11.66 -13.98 -3.54
N VAL A 490 -12.27 -13.82 -2.37
CA VAL A 490 -12.79 -14.93 -1.55
C VAL A 490 -13.93 -15.64 -2.29
N GLU A 491 -14.87 -14.88 -2.85
CA GLU A 491 -16.00 -15.41 -3.62
C GLU A 491 -15.51 -16.18 -4.85
N ASN A 492 -14.59 -15.60 -5.64
CA ASN A 492 -13.96 -16.30 -6.77
C ASN A 492 -13.21 -17.56 -6.31
N GLY A 493 -12.59 -17.55 -5.13
CA GLY A 493 -11.96 -18.73 -4.54
C GLY A 493 -12.97 -19.83 -4.24
N SER A 494 -14.11 -19.48 -3.64
CA SER A 494 -15.21 -20.41 -3.34
C SER A 494 -15.82 -20.99 -4.62
N LEU A 495 -16.12 -20.15 -5.61
CA LEU A 495 -16.67 -20.59 -6.89
C LEU A 495 -15.72 -21.53 -7.62
N ARG A 496 -14.40 -21.28 -7.57
CA ARG A 496 -13.40 -22.21 -8.12
C ARG A 496 -13.42 -23.56 -7.41
N HIS A 497 -13.63 -23.59 -6.09
CA HIS A 497 -13.76 -24.84 -5.34
C HIS A 497 -15.03 -25.58 -5.73
N GLU A 498 -16.15 -24.88 -5.84
CA GLU A 498 -17.44 -25.44 -6.26
C GLU A 498 -17.39 -26.00 -7.68
N ILE A 499 -16.78 -25.29 -8.63
CA ILE A 499 -16.55 -25.79 -9.99
C ILE A 499 -15.77 -27.10 -9.95
N LYS A 500 -14.68 -27.16 -9.17
CA LYS A 500 -13.86 -28.37 -9.05
C LYS A 500 -14.63 -29.54 -8.43
N GLU A 501 -15.51 -29.26 -7.48
CA GLU A 501 -16.38 -30.27 -6.87
C GLU A 501 -17.42 -30.79 -7.88
N VAL A 502 -18.06 -29.90 -8.63
CA VAL A 502 -19.01 -30.26 -9.70
C VAL A 502 -18.31 -31.05 -10.81
N GLU A 503 -17.11 -30.66 -11.24
CA GLU A 503 -16.31 -31.40 -12.22
C GLU A 503 -15.97 -32.81 -11.72
N SER A 504 -15.61 -32.96 -10.45
CA SER A 504 -15.36 -34.25 -9.81
C SER A 504 -16.62 -35.12 -9.78
N GLN A 505 -17.76 -34.54 -9.44
CA GLN A 505 -19.06 -35.23 -9.46
C GLN A 505 -19.46 -35.64 -10.88
N TYR A 506 -19.29 -34.76 -11.85
CA TYR A 506 -19.54 -35.05 -13.27
C TYR A 506 -18.65 -36.18 -13.78
N TYR A 507 -17.36 -36.18 -13.42
CA TYR A 507 -16.44 -37.25 -13.79
C TYR A 507 -16.88 -38.61 -13.21
N LYS A 508 -17.26 -38.66 -11.92
CA LYS A 508 -17.80 -39.87 -11.28
C LYS A 508 -19.09 -40.35 -11.95
N LEU A 509 -19.97 -39.42 -12.30
CA LEU A 509 -21.23 -39.73 -12.98
C LEU A 509 -20.96 -40.28 -14.38
N SER A 510 -20.10 -39.63 -15.16
CA SER A 510 -19.67 -40.07 -16.49
C SER A 510 -19.06 -41.47 -16.45
N GLN A 511 -18.16 -41.74 -15.49
CA GLN A 511 -17.58 -43.07 -15.30
C GLN A 511 -18.65 -44.13 -15.00
N SER A 512 -19.68 -43.78 -14.22
CA SER A 512 -20.80 -44.66 -13.90
C SER A 512 -21.67 -44.93 -15.14
N HIS A 513 -21.94 -43.91 -15.96
CA HIS A 513 -22.65 -44.07 -17.22
C HIS A 513 -21.90 -44.99 -18.18
N ILE A 514 -20.58 -44.82 -18.32
CA ILE A 514 -19.76 -45.71 -19.15
C ILE A 514 -19.89 -47.17 -18.69
N LYS A 515 -19.82 -47.42 -17.37
CA LYS A 515 -20.02 -48.78 -16.82
C LYS A 515 -21.40 -49.35 -17.16
N VAL A 516 -22.46 -48.56 -17.02
CA VAL A 516 -23.84 -49.00 -17.35
C VAL A 516 -23.97 -49.31 -18.84
N VAL A 517 -23.42 -48.47 -19.72
CA VAL A 517 -23.40 -48.71 -21.17
C VAL A 517 -22.65 -50.00 -21.48
N GLN A 518 -21.51 -50.23 -20.83
CA GLN A 518 -20.71 -51.43 -21.03
C GLN A 518 -21.46 -52.69 -20.58
N GLN A 519 -22.14 -52.65 -19.43
CA GLN A 519 -23.04 -53.71 -18.99
C GLN A 519 -24.20 -53.95 -19.98
N LEU A 520 -24.78 -52.89 -20.54
CA LEU A 520 -25.86 -53.00 -21.52
C LEU A 520 -25.38 -53.68 -22.81
N VAL A 521 -24.18 -53.33 -23.27
CA VAL A 521 -23.53 -53.97 -24.42
C VAL A 521 -23.27 -55.44 -24.13
N ASP A 522 -22.73 -55.78 -22.95
CA ASP A 522 -22.48 -57.17 -22.55
C ASP A 522 -23.77 -58.00 -22.52
N ILE A 523 -24.85 -57.45 -21.94
CA ILE A 523 -26.18 -58.10 -21.95
C ILE A 523 -26.68 -58.27 -23.38
N LYS A 524 -26.52 -57.25 -24.23
CA LYS A 524 -26.93 -57.31 -25.63
C LYS A 524 -26.12 -58.33 -26.44
N MET A 525 -24.84 -58.52 -26.13
CA MET A 525 -23.98 -59.54 -26.73
C MET A 525 -24.34 -60.96 -26.29
N ARG A 526 -24.77 -61.16 -25.03
CA ARG A 526 -25.23 -62.47 -24.53
C ARG A 526 -26.66 -62.82 -24.91
N LEU A 527 -27.46 -61.83 -25.32
CA LEU A 527 -28.87 -62.00 -25.65
C LEU A 527 -29.11 -63.03 -26.78
N PRO A 528 -28.34 -63.02 -27.90
CA PRO A 528 -28.43 -64.04 -28.93
C PRO A 528 -28.05 -65.44 -28.43
N ASP A 529 -26.97 -65.54 -27.64
CA ASP A 529 -26.52 -66.83 -27.10
C ASP A 529 -27.58 -67.45 -26.19
N MET A 530 -28.08 -66.68 -25.21
CA MET A 530 -29.19 -67.17 -24.37
C MET A 530 -30.46 -67.43 -25.16
N ARG A 531 -30.72 -66.70 -26.25
CA ARG A 531 -31.87 -66.95 -27.11
C ARG A 531 -31.72 -68.27 -27.87
N ASN A 532 -30.52 -68.56 -28.36
CA ASN A 532 -30.20 -69.84 -28.99
C ASN A 532 -30.34 -70.97 -27.98
N ASP A 533 -29.83 -70.82 -26.76
CA ASP A 533 -29.98 -71.82 -25.68
C ASP A 533 -31.47 -72.06 -25.35
N VAL A 534 -32.29 -71.00 -25.31
CA VAL A 534 -33.74 -71.13 -25.11
C VAL A 534 -34.42 -71.84 -26.28
N GLU A 535 -33.96 -71.60 -27.51
CA GLU A 535 -34.50 -72.26 -28.70
C GLU A 535 -34.08 -73.74 -28.79
N GLU A 536 -32.84 -74.05 -28.41
CA GLU A 536 -32.30 -75.41 -28.32
C GLU A 536 -32.98 -76.22 -27.21
N THR A 537 -33.11 -75.65 -26.00
CA THR A 537 -33.87 -76.28 -24.91
C THR A 537 -35.34 -76.48 -25.28
N ARG A 538 -35.94 -75.55 -26.03
CA ARG A 538 -37.30 -75.73 -26.55
C ARG A 538 -37.37 -76.85 -27.61
N SER A 539 -36.38 -76.98 -28.47
CA SER A 539 -36.30 -78.07 -29.45
C SER A 539 -36.19 -79.43 -28.77
N THR A 540 -35.29 -79.57 -27.80
CA THR A 540 -35.12 -80.81 -27.03
C THR A 540 -36.38 -81.18 -26.24
N VAL A 541 -37.08 -80.21 -25.66
CA VAL A 541 -38.38 -80.45 -25.01
C VAL A 541 -39.42 -80.94 -26.02
N ASN A 542 -39.46 -80.37 -27.23
CA ASN A 542 -40.37 -80.83 -28.28
C ASN A 542 -40.04 -82.26 -28.74
N GLU A 543 -38.75 -82.58 -28.92
CA GLU A 543 -38.28 -83.92 -29.30
C GLU A 543 -38.64 -84.96 -28.23
N LEU A 544 -38.35 -84.66 -26.95
CA LEU A 544 -38.74 -85.52 -25.84
C LEU A 544 -40.27 -85.68 -25.75
N GLN A 545 -41.05 -84.64 -26.04
CA GLN A 545 -42.51 -84.75 -26.11
C GLN A 545 -42.99 -85.64 -27.26
N THR A 546 -42.32 -85.60 -28.42
CA THR A 546 -42.64 -86.52 -29.53
C THR A 546 -42.23 -87.95 -29.22
N ASP A 547 -41.09 -88.15 -28.57
CA ASP A 547 -40.62 -89.47 -28.17
C ASP A 547 -41.50 -90.08 -27.08
N ILE A 548 -41.96 -89.28 -26.10
CA ILE A 548 -42.95 -89.70 -25.11
C ILE A 548 -44.23 -90.14 -25.80
N LYS A 549 -44.74 -89.37 -26.78
CA LYS A 549 -45.93 -89.77 -27.56
C LYS A 549 -45.71 -91.06 -28.36
N ALA A 550 -44.54 -91.22 -28.98
CA ALA A 550 -44.20 -92.43 -29.74
C ALA A 550 -44.01 -93.66 -28.84
N LEU A 551 -43.47 -93.48 -27.63
CA LEU A 551 -43.35 -94.51 -26.62
C LEU A 551 -44.73 -94.87 -26.03
N GLU A 552 -45.60 -93.90 -25.81
CA GLU A 552 -47.00 -94.13 -25.41
C GLU A 552 -47.79 -94.89 -26.50
N GLU A 553 -47.57 -94.59 -27.78
CA GLU A 553 -48.15 -95.35 -28.90
C GLU A 553 -47.58 -96.77 -28.99
N LYS A 554 -46.26 -96.94 -28.82
CA LYS A 554 -45.64 -98.27 -28.78
C LYS A 554 -46.14 -99.10 -27.58
N LEU A 555 -46.32 -98.47 -26.41
CA LEU A 555 -46.88 -99.10 -25.21
C LEU A 555 -48.35 -99.51 -25.41
N LYS A 556 -49.12 -98.74 -26.19
CA LYS A 556 -50.49 -99.12 -26.57
C LYS A 556 -50.54 -100.28 -27.60
N SER A 557 -49.49 -100.48 -28.39
CA SER A 557 -49.47 -101.44 -29.50
C SER A 557 -48.97 -102.86 -29.16
N ASN A 558 -48.32 -103.07 -28.00
CA ASN A 558 -47.83 -104.39 -27.60
C ASN A 558 -48.10 -104.73 -26.12
N PRO A 559 -49.24 -105.38 -25.80
CA PRO A 559 -49.59 -105.74 -24.41
C PRO A 559 -49.11 -107.12 -23.93
N GLN A 560 -48.22 -107.83 -24.65
CA GLN A 560 -47.80 -109.18 -24.23
C GLN A 560 -46.30 -109.45 -24.45
N GLY A 561 -45.59 -109.57 -23.33
CA GLY A 561 -44.25 -110.16 -23.26
C GLY A 561 -43.21 -109.33 -22.53
N LEU A 562 -43.38 -109.07 -21.23
CA LEU A 562 -42.22 -108.81 -20.35
C LEU A 562 -41.89 -110.11 -19.62
N SER A 563 -40.82 -110.73 -20.11
CA SER A 563 -40.13 -111.90 -19.57
C SER A 563 -39.41 -111.52 -18.26
N GLU A 564 -39.29 -112.48 -17.33
CA GLU A 564 -38.52 -112.42 -16.07
C GLU A 564 -37.10 -111.80 -16.23
N ASP A 565 -36.53 -111.85 -17.44
CA ASP A 565 -35.22 -111.28 -17.79
C ASP A 565 -35.16 -109.74 -17.74
N THR A 566 -36.30 -109.08 -17.86
CA THR A 566 -36.38 -107.61 -17.75
C THR A 566 -36.43 -107.13 -16.30
N GLU A 567 -37.01 -107.92 -15.40
CA GLU A 567 -37.16 -107.57 -13.99
C GLU A 567 -35.84 -107.73 -13.24
N THR A 568 -35.07 -108.77 -13.58
CA THR A 568 -33.67 -108.95 -13.11
C THR A 568 -32.75 -107.85 -13.65
N ARG A 569 -32.90 -107.46 -14.93
CA ARG A 569 -32.11 -106.38 -15.53
C ARG A 569 -32.44 -105.00 -14.95
N ILE A 570 -33.71 -104.76 -14.61
CA ILE A 570 -34.13 -103.54 -13.91
C ILE A 570 -33.54 -103.52 -12.49
N GLN A 571 -33.52 -104.64 -11.78
CA GLN A 571 -32.88 -104.72 -10.46
C GLN A 571 -31.35 -104.52 -10.53
N GLU A 572 -30.66 -105.06 -11.53
CA GLU A 572 -29.24 -104.76 -11.77
C GLU A 572 -28.99 -103.28 -12.08
N LEU A 573 -29.79 -102.69 -12.97
CA LEU A 573 -29.67 -101.27 -13.33
C LEU A 573 -30.01 -100.33 -12.16
N LEU A 574 -30.95 -100.70 -11.29
CA LEU A 574 -31.23 -99.97 -10.06
C LEU A 574 -30.08 -100.08 -9.05
N ALA A 575 -29.46 -101.25 -8.92
CA ALA A 575 -28.28 -101.43 -8.08
C ALA A 575 -27.05 -100.68 -8.62
N GLU A 576 -26.89 -100.62 -9.94
CA GLU A 576 -25.82 -99.88 -10.60
C GLU A 576 -26.04 -98.36 -10.52
N ASN A 577 -27.28 -97.88 -10.72
CA ASN A 577 -27.63 -96.48 -10.48
C ASN A 577 -27.47 -96.08 -9.01
N ALA A 578 -27.80 -96.96 -8.05
CA ALA A 578 -27.57 -96.70 -6.65
C ALA A 578 -26.06 -96.54 -6.35
N LYS A 579 -25.21 -97.39 -6.94
CA LYS A 579 -23.74 -97.28 -6.83
C LYS A 579 -23.20 -96.02 -7.50
N GLU A 580 -23.71 -95.64 -8.67
CA GLU A 580 -23.30 -94.40 -9.33
C GLU A 580 -23.78 -93.17 -8.55
N THR A 581 -24.98 -93.20 -7.97
CA THR A 581 -25.47 -92.11 -7.10
C THR A 581 -24.61 -91.98 -5.84
N GLU A 582 -24.20 -93.10 -5.24
CA GLU A 582 -23.26 -93.11 -4.11
C GLU A 582 -21.85 -92.62 -4.52
N ARG A 583 -21.39 -92.95 -5.74
CA ARG A 583 -20.14 -92.38 -6.30
C ARG A 583 -20.24 -90.88 -6.52
N PHE A 584 -21.35 -90.39 -7.08
CA PHE A 584 -21.59 -88.95 -7.25
C PHE A 584 -21.63 -88.22 -5.92
N SER A 585 -22.33 -88.76 -4.92
CA SER A 585 -22.35 -88.21 -3.56
C SER A 585 -20.94 -88.15 -2.95
N ASN A 586 -20.14 -89.22 -3.11
CA ASN A 586 -18.75 -89.24 -2.63
C ASN A 586 -17.85 -88.24 -3.39
N LEU A 587 -18.07 -88.05 -4.69
CA LEU A 587 -17.32 -87.08 -5.50
C LEU A 587 -17.70 -85.64 -5.14
N GLU A 588 -18.98 -85.36 -4.88
CA GLU A 588 -19.45 -84.05 -4.40
C GLU A 588 -18.87 -83.73 -3.03
N GLU A 589 -18.84 -84.69 -2.10
CA GLU A 589 -18.21 -84.50 -0.79
C GLU A 589 -16.71 -84.20 -0.93
N LYS A 590 -16.03 -84.92 -1.83
CA LYS A 590 -14.60 -84.68 -2.12
C LYS A 590 -14.34 -83.34 -2.78
N MET A 591 -15.21 -82.89 -3.68
CA MET A 591 -15.16 -81.56 -4.29
C MET A 591 -15.40 -80.46 -3.26
N SER A 592 -16.33 -80.66 -2.33
CA SER A 592 -16.59 -79.73 -1.22
C SER A 592 -15.37 -79.61 -0.31
N GLN A 593 -14.74 -80.74 0.06
CA GLN A 593 -13.52 -80.77 0.85
C GLN A 593 -12.36 -80.04 0.15
N LEU A 594 -12.13 -80.32 -1.14
CA LEU A 594 -11.10 -79.64 -1.92
C LEU A 594 -11.37 -78.14 -2.07
N THR A 595 -12.64 -77.72 -2.15
CA THR A 595 -13.01 -76.30 -2.21
C THR A 595 -12.72 -75.60 -0.89
N ILE A 596 -13.03 -76.23 0.23
CA ILE A 596 -12.70 -75.73 1.57
C ILE A 596 -11.18 -75.64 1.74
N GLU A 597 -10.43 -76.65 1.30
CA GLU A 597 -8.97 -76.66 1.33
C GLU A 597 -8.38 -75.55 0.43
N ASN A 598 -8.89 -75.37 -0.78
CA ASN A 598 -8.47 -74.27 -1.67
C ASN A 598 -8.78 -72.89 -1.07
N ASN A 599 -9.93 -72.73 -0.43
CA ASN A 599 -10.29 -71.49 0.26
C ASN A 599 -9.39 -71.24 1.47
N LYS A 600 -9.00 -72.29 2.19
CA LYS A 600 -8.05 -72.20 3.31
C LYS A 600 -6.64 -71.86 2.82
N LEU A 601 -6.14 -72.54 1.79
CA LEU A 601 -4.85 -72.26 1.17
C LEU A 601 -4.80 -70.86 0.56
N THR A 602 -5.86 -70.39 -0.09
CA THR A 602 -5.92 -69.00 -0.60
C THR A 602 -6.02 -67.97 0.51
N ALA A 603 -6.65 -68.27 1.65
CA ALA A 603 -6.60 -67.43 2.84
C ALA A 603 -5.21 -67.40 3.48
N GLU A 604 -4.52 -68.55 3.57
CA GLU A 604 -3.13 -68.66 4.02
C GLU A 604 -2.17 -67.93 3.07
N LEU A 605 -2.39 -67.98 1.75
CA LEU A 605 -1.60 -67.26 0.75
C LEU A 605 -1.83 -65.74 0.84
N LYS A 606 -3.06 -65.31 1.13
CA LYS A 606 -3.37 -63.90 1.45
C LYS A 606 -2.73 -63.43 2.76
N GLN A 607 -2.67 -64.28 3.79
CA GLN A 607 -1.93 -63.98 5.03
C GLN A 607 -0.42 -63.95 4.81
N SER A 608 0.12 -64.86 4.00
CA SER A 608 1.55 -64.94 3.65
C SER A 608 2.01 -63.75 2.80
N HIS A 609 1.18 -63.25 1.87
CA HIS A 609 1.44 -62.01 1.12
C HIS A 609 1.33 -60.73 1.97
N GLY A 610 0.83 -60.83 3.22
CA GLY A 610 0.90 -59.76 4.22
C GLY A 610 2.26 -59.67 4.94
N GLN A 611 3.09 -60.72 4.88
CA GLN A 611 4.48 -60.66 5.31
C GLN A 611 5.39 -60.45 4.10
N LYS A 612 5.51 -59.18 3.69
CA LYS A 612 6.66 -58.72 2.91
C LYS A 612 7.92 -59.07 3.69
N TRP A 613 8.65 -60.04 3.15
CA TRP A 613 10.08 -60.16 3.35
C TRP A 613 10.74 -58.87 2.86
N PHE A 614 11.53 -58.28 3.76
CA PHE A 614 12.66 -57.40 3.48
C PHE A 614 13.49 -57.95 2.31
N TRP A 615 13.72 -57.14 1.27
CA TRP A 615 14.97 -56.42 0.97
C TRP A 615 14.69 -55.42 -0.15
#